data_AF-A0A1X6ZA57-F1
#
_entry.id   AF-A0A1X6ZA57-F1
#
_cell.length_a   1.000
_cell.length_b   1.000
_cell.length_c   1.000
_cell.angle_alpha   90.00
_cell.angle_beta   90.00
_cell.angle_gamma   90.00
#
_symmetry.space_group_name_H-M   'P 1'
#
loop_
_entity.id
_entity.type
_entity.pdbx_description
1 polymer ?
#
loop_
_entity_poly.entity_id
_entity_poly.type
_entity_poly.pdbx_seq_one_letter_code
_entity_poly.pdbx_strand_id
1 'polypeptide(L)'
;MDSIADFDWSTATEEEHLEFARKARPAVLRDLARSYDWNMYPERVMTYVMAQRCIDLGSALTAFLNGEPERFNYLSKRHVTPEYQGVARLLDNICLRVNSGFYLVDPGRDVEQRKRLAKWMNYQRDDHAKARKGRYFLDEDVVNTLLDDTLRLDRSQETAVYDAPSSLLSDLLSPLAGLGVSRRILRFKNGR
;
A
#
# COMPACT_ATOMS: atom_id res chain seq x y z
N MET A 1 -3.84 0.30 -21.83
CA MET A 1 -3.89 1.69 -21.37
C MET A 1 -2.56 1.99 -20.72
N ASP A 2 -1.82 2.91 -21.32
CA ASP A 2 -0.39 3.02 -21.09
C ASP A 2 0.00 4.16 -20.16
N SER A 3 -0.83 5.21 -20.05
CA SER A 3 -0.62 6.36 -19.18
C SER A 3 -1.94 6.95 -18.65
N ILE A 4 -1.86 7.64 -17.51
CA ILE A 4 -2.96 8.42 -16.91
C ILE A 4 -3.20 9.70 -17.70
N ALA A 5 -2.16 10.26 -18.33
CA ALA A 5 -2.22 11.52 -19.05
C ALA A 5 -3.05 11.43 -20.35
N ASP A 6 -3.24 10.23 -20.88
CA ASP A 6 -3.94 10.02 -22.15
C ASP A 6 -5.47 9.97 -21.99
N PHE A 7 -5.97 10.01 -20.75
CA PHE A 7 -7.39 9.94 -20.43
C PHE A 7 -7.90 11.30 -19.94
N ASP A 8 -9.00 11.79 -20.53
CA ASP A 8 -9.61 13.06 -20.10
C ASP A 8 -10.49 12.83 -18.87
N TRP A 9 -9.87 12.99 -17.70
CA TRP A 9 -10.53 12.88 -16.38
C TRP A 9 -11.56 13.98 -16.11
N SER A 10 -11.51 15.11 -16.84
CA SER A 10 -12.34 16.27 -16.53
C SER A 10 -13.76 16.16 -17.07
N THR A 11 -13.92 15.43 -18.17
CA THR A 11 -15.22 15.23 -18.84
C THR A 11 -15.77 13.83 -18.68
N ALA A 12 -14.97 12.88 -18.18
CA ALA A 12 -15.36 11.50 -18.04
C ALA A 12 -16.29 11.27 -16.83
N THR A 13 -17.12 10.25 -16.94
CA THR A 13 -18.06 9.83 -15.91
C THR A 13 -17.38 8.97 -14.84
N GLU A 14 -18.06 8.82 -13.69
CA GLU A 14 -17.63 7.94 -12.60
C GLU A 14 -17.35 6.50 -13.09
N GLU A 15 -18.26 5.95 -13.91
CA GLU A 15 -18.11 4.63 -14.51
C GLU A 15 -16.86 4.53 -15.40
N GLU A 16 -16.60 5.54 -16.22
CA GLU A 16 -15.43 5.57 -17.12
C GLU A 16 -14.12 5.65 -16.34
N HIS A 17 -14.07 6.43 -15.26
CA HIS A 17 -12.90 6.48 -14.36
C HIS A 17 -12.63 5.10 -13.75
N LEU A 18 -13.69 4.42 -13.28
CA LEU A 18 -13.58 3.09 -12.70
C LEU A 18 -13.19 2.05 -13.75
N GLU A 19 -13.72 2.14 -14.96
CA GLU A 19 -13.37 1.26 -16.07
C GLU A 19 -11.92 1.42 -16.49
N PHE A 20 -11.43 2.66 -16.56
CA PHE A 20 -10.02 2.95 -16.76
C PHE A 20 -9.17 2.25 -15.70
N ALA A 21 -9.50 2.44 -14.41
CA ALA A 21 -8.77 1.82 -13.30
C ALA A 21 -8.76 0.28 -13.41
N ARG A 22 -9.88 -0.34 -13.81
CA ARG A 22 -9.96 -1.81 -13.99
C ARG A 22 -9.10 -2.34 -15.13
N LYS A 23 -8.89 -1.55 -16.19
CA LYS A 23 -8.08 -1.92 -17.36
C LYS A 23 -6.61 -1.48 -17.24
N ALA A 24 -6.30 -0.65 -16.25
CA ALA A 24 -4.97 -0.11 -16.04
C ALA A 24 -3.97 -1.19 -15.60
N ARG A 25 -2.73 -1.05 -16.07
CA ARG A 25 -1.63 -1.93 -15.65
C ARG A 25 -1.23 -1.60 -14.20
N PRO A 26 -0.60 -2.53 -13.46
CA PRO A 26 -0.13 -2.30 -12.10
C PRO A 26 0.70 -1.03 -11.87
N ALA A 27 1.57 -0.66 -12.82
CA ALA A 27 2.34 0.59 -12.74
C ALA A 27 1.43 1.84 -12.82
N VAL A 28 0.53 1.85 -13.79
CA VAL A 28 -0.46 2.93 -14.00
C VAL A 28 -1.39 3.05 -12.79
N LEU A 29 -1.79 1.94 -12.16
CA LEU A 29 -2.59 1.95 -10.94
C LEU A 29 -1.88 2.60 -9.76
N ARG A 30 -0.57 2.40 -9.63
CA ARG A 30 0.23 3.05 -8.58
C ARG A 30 0.37 4.53 -8.83
N ASP A 31 0.63 4.92 -10.07
CA ASP A 31 0.66 6.33 -10.45
C ASP A 31 -0.71 6.98 -10.18
N LEU A 32 -1.80 6.26 -10.47
CA LEU A 32 -3.17 6.72 -10.24
C LEU A 32 -3.45 6.91 -8.75
N ALA A 33 -3.03 5.97 -7.91
CA ALA A 33 -3.18 6.10 -6.47
C ALA A 33 -2.51 7.38 -5.92
N ARG A 34 -1.43 7.83 -6.55
CA ARG A 34 -0.63 8.98 -6.11
C ARG A 34 -1.16 10.31 -6.64
N SER A 35 -1.70 10.33 -7.86
CA SER A 35 -2.08 11.58 -8.53
C SER A 35 -3.58 11.78 -8.75
N TYR A 36 -4.42 10.82 -8.35
CA TYR A 36 -5.87 10.93 -8.56
C TYR A 36 -6.43 12.17 -7.84
N ASP A 37 -7.29 12.92 -8.52
CA ASP A 37 -7.96 14.09 -7.95
C ASP A 37 -9.10 13.65 -7.01
N TRP A 38 -8.93 13.94 -5.72
CA TRP A 38 -9.90 13.63 -4.69
C TRP A 38 -11.18 14.46 -4.75
N ASN A 39 -11.24 15.49 -5.61
CA ASN A 39 -12.47 16.26 -5.86
C ASN A 39 -13.40 15.63 -6.91
N MET A 40 -12.97 14.55 -7.57
CA MET A 40 -13.78 13.82 -8.56
C MET A 40 -14.59 12.72 -7.86
N TYR A 41 -14.38 11.45 -8.23
CA TYR A 41 -15.10 10.28 -7.69
C TYR A 41 -14.21 9.36 -6.83
N PRO A 42 -13.54 9.86 -5.78
CA PRO A 42 -12.55 9.06 -5.03
C PRO A 42 -13.20 7.84 -4.37
N GLU A 43 -14.42 7.97 -3.87
CA GLU A 43 -15.10 6.91 -3.12
C GLU A 43 -15.27 5.64 -3.95
N ARG A 44 -15.48 5.79 -5.26
CA ARG A 44 -15.66 4.67 -6.17
C ARG A 44 -14.35 4.17 -6.73
N VAL A 45 -13.55 5.09 -7.28
CA VAL A 45 -12.32 4.76 -8.01
C VAL A 45 -11.23 4.35 -7.03
N MET A 46 -10.94 5.19 -6.03
CA MET A 46 -9.86 4.92 -5.09
C MET A 46 -10.18 3.77 -4.13
N THR A 47 -11.45 3.49 -3.82
CA THR A 47 -11.79 2.25 -3.09
C THR A 47 -11.36 1.00 -3.86
N TYR A 48 -11.54 0.98 -5.18
CA TYR A 48 -11.08 -0.12 -6.03
C TYR A 48 -9.55 -0.15 -6.13
N VAL A 49 -8.92 0.99 -6.45
CA VAL A 49 -7.46 1.08 -6.62
C VAL A 49 -6.74 0.65 -5.34
N MET A 50 -7.13 1.19 -4.19
CA MET A 50 -6.52 0.91 -2.89
C MET A 50 -6.80 -0.51 -2.35
N ALA A 51 -7.63 -1.29 -3.04
CA ALA A 51 -7.84 -2.70 -2.73
C ALA A 51 -6.95 -3.63 -3.57
N GLN A 52 -6.20 -3.12 -4.56
CA GLN A 52 -5.37 -3.94 -5.42
C GLN A 52 -4.05 -4.31 -4.75
N ARG A 53 -3.63 -5.58 -4.92
CA ARG A 53 -2.38 -6.11 -4.36
C ARG A 53 -1.10 -5.46 -4.91
N CYS A 54 -1.19 -4.81 -6.07
CA CYS A 54 -0.04 -4.16 -6.69
C CYS A 54 0.28 -2.77 -6.13
N ILE A 55 -0.56 -2.24 -5.24
CA ILE A 55 -0.30 -0.96 -4.59
C ILE A 55 0.77 -1.15 -3.51
N ASP A 56 1.83 -0.36 -3.61
CA ASP A 56 2.90 -0.32 -2.62
C ASP A 56 2.60 0.66 -1.48
N LEU A 57 3.34 0.52 -0.37
CA LEU A 57 3.15 1.32 0.83
C LEU A 57 3.36 2.82 0.57
N GLY A 58 4.31 3.19 -0.27
CA GLY A 58 4.60 4.58 -0.60
C GLY A 58 3.43 5.25 -1.34
N SER A 59 2.87 4.54 -2.32
CA SER A 59 1.67 4.94 -3.05
C SER A 59 0.45 5.03 -2.14
N ALA A 60 0.27 4.08 -1.23
CA ALA A 60 -0.84 4.09 -0.29
C ALA A 60 -0.79 5.24 0.72
N LEU A 61 0.40 5.52 1.27
CA LEU A 61 0.59 6.66 2.18
C LEU A 61 0.46 8.00 1.45
N THR A 62 0.90 8.08 0.19
CA THR A 62 0.67 9.27 -0.65
C THR A 62 -0.82 9.50 -0.87
N ALA A 63 -1.57 8.46 -1.27
CA ALA A 63 -3.02 8.52 -1.43
C ALA A 63 -3.72 8.93 -0.12
N PHE A 64 -3.31 8.34 1.01
CA PHE A 64 -3.84 8.68 2.33
C PHE A 64 -3.68 10.17 2.63
N LEU A 65 -2.50 10.75 2.41
CA LEU A 65 -2.25 12.17 2.64
C LEU A 65 -3.03 13.07 1.66
N ASN A 66 -3.17 12.67 0.41
CA ASN A 66 -3.95 13.40 -0.59
C ASN A 66 -5.45 13.47 -0.26
N GLY A 67 -5.98 12.49 0.46
CA GLY A 67 -7.34 12.54 0.99
C GLY A 67 -7.54 13.46 2.19
N GLU A 68 -6.52 14.22 2.61
CA GLU A 68 -6.58 15.23 3.67
C GLU A 68 -7.12 14.69 5.02
N PRO A 69 -6.47 13.67 5.61
CA PRO A 69 -6.96 12.99 6.80
C PRO A 69 -7.06 13.91 8.03
N GLU A 70 -6.32 15.02 8.04
CA GLU A 70 -6.38 16.04 9.08
C GLU A 70 -7.80 16.60 9.28
N ARG A 71 -8.61 16.66 8.20
CA ARG A 71 -9.99 17.18 8.23
C ARG A 71 -10.92 16.35 9.10
N PHE A 72 -10.68 15.04 9.19
CA PHE A 72 -11.56 14.11 9.88
C PHE A 72 -10.94 13.51 11.16
N ASN A 73 -9.65 13.73 11.40
CA ASN A 73 -8.90 13.03 12.45
C ASN A 73 -9.50 13.20 13.86
N TYR A 74 -10.08 14.37 14.15
CA TYR A 74 -10.68 14.66 15.45
C TYR A 74 -12.22 14.77 15.42
N LEU A 75 -12.83 14.44 14.27
CA LEU A 75 -14.29 14.43 14.14
C LEU A 75 -14.84 13.05 14.54
N SER A 76 -15.91 13.06 15.34
CA SER A 76 -16.68 11.85 15.59
C SER A 76 -17.32 11.39 14.27
N LYS A 77 -17.51 10.07 14.09
CA LYS A 77 -18.13 9.52 12.86
C LYS A 77 -19.50 10.14 12.56
N ARG A 78 -20.25 10.53 13.60
CA ARG A 78 -21.58 11.14 13.49
C ARG A 78 -21.54 12.61 13.06
N HIS A 79 -20.39 13.27 13.19
CA HIS A 79 -20.21 14.68 12.83
C HIS A 79 -19.64 14.86 11.42
N VAL A 80 -19.31 13.78 10.71
CA VAL A 80 -18.93 13.85 9.30
C VAL A 80 -20.20 14.03 8.46
N THR A 81 -20.27 15.11 7.69
CA THR A 81 -21.41 15.39 6.81
C THR A 81 -21.57 14.27 5.77
N PRO A 82 -22.81 13.96 5.33
CA PRO A 82 -23.07 12.87 4.38
C PRO A 82 -22.16 12.89 3.14
N GLU A 83 -21.87 14.08 2.62
CA GLU A 83 -20.99 14.32 1.46
C GLU A 83 -19.55 13.82 1.66
N TYR A 84 -19.03 13.81 2.88
CA TYR A 84 -17.65 13.37 3.17
C TYR A 84 -17.59 11.98 3.82
N GLN A 85 -18.72 11.29 3.99
CA GLN A 85 -18.74 10.00 4.69
C GLN A 85 -17.98 8.92 3.92
N GLY A 86 -18.11 8.85 2.60
CA GLY A 86 -17.42 7.83 1.82
C GLY A 86 -15.91 8.11 1.74
N VAL A 87 -15.49 9.36 1.59
CA VAL A 87 -14.07 9.77 1.71
C VAL A 87 -13.49 9.38 3.07
N ALA A 88 -14.18 9.73 4.17
CA ALA A 88 -13.70 9.39 5.51
C ALA A 88 -13.62 7.87 5.74
N ARG A 89 -14.53 7.08 5.15
CA ARG A 89 -14.49 5.60 5.16
C ARG A 89 -13.38 5.03 4.29
N LEU A 90 -13.10 5.63 3.14
CA LEU A 90 -11.98 5.25 2.29
C LEU A 90 -10.65 5.43 3.05
N LEU A 91 -10.48 6.57 3.73
CA LEU A 91 -9.32 6.81 4.60
C LEU A 91 -9.22 5.80 5.75
N ASP A 92 -10.34 5.43 6.39
CA ASP A 92 -10.35 4.37 7.41
C ASP A 92 -9.82 3.05 6.84
N ASN A 93 -10.27 2.68 5.63
CA ASN A 93 -9.85 1.45 4.96
C ASN A 93 -8.38 1.48 4.57
N ILE A 94 -7.88 2.62 4.08
CA ILE A 94 -6.45 2.77 3.75
C ILE A 94 -5.62 2.61 5.03
N CYS A 95 -5.97 3.32 6.10
CA CYS A 95 -5.31 3.25 7.40
C CYS A 95 -5.28 1.81 7.96
N LEU A 96 -6.42 1.11 7.92
CA LEU A 96 -6.52 -0.29 8.35
C LEU A 96 -5.58 -1.20 7.55
N ARG A 97 -5.54 -1.05 6.22
CA ARG A 97 -4.69 -1.86 5.33
C ARG A 97 -3.21 -1.57 5.51
N VAL A 98 -2.84 -0.30 5.74
CA VAL A 98 -1.46 0.06 6.09
C VAL A 98 -1.08 -0.70 7.36
N ASN A 99 -1.85 -0.56 8.44
CA ASN A 99 -1.50 -1.19 9.71
C ASN A 99 -1.55 -2.71 9.68
N SER A 100 -2.32 -3.32 8.78
CA SER A 100 -2.34 -4.77 8.61
C SER A 100 -1.18 -5.29 7.74
N GLY A 101 -0.27 -4.43 7.28
CA GLY A 101 0.83 -4.80 6.39
C GLY A 101 0.38 -5.24 4.99
N PHE A 102 -0.80 -4.79 4.53
CA PHE A 102 -1.33 -5.18 3.22
C PHE A 102 -0.47 -4.64 2.06
N TYR A 103 0.08 -3.44 2.22
CA TYR A 103 0.92 -2.81 1.20
C TYR A 103 2.39 -3.12 1.46
N LEU A 104 3.09 -3.61 0.44
CA LEU A 104 4.53 -3.90 0.52
C LEU A 104 5.36 -2.67 0.17
N VAL A 105 6.56 -2.56 0.73
CA VAL A 105 7.52 -1.51 0.40
C VAL A 105 8.10 -1.76 -1.00
N ASP A 106 8.07 -0.77 -1.88
CA ASP A 106 8.81 -0.78 -3.16
C ASP A 106 9.99 0.21 -3.06
N PRO A 107 11.25 -0.25 -3.13
CA PRO A 107 12.43 0.60 -2.97
C PRO A 107 12.57 1.67 -4.05
N GLY A 108 11.89 1.52 -5.19
CA GLY A 108 11.86 2.54 -6.24
C GLY A 108 10.83 3.65 -6.02
N ARG A 109 9.97 3.56 -5.00
CA ARG A 109 8.79 4.41 -4.83
C ARG A 109 8.56 4.81 -3.38
N ASP A 110 9.23 5.87 -2.95
CA ASP A 110 9.01 6.53 -1.64
C ASP A 110 7.68 7.32 -1.61
N VAL A 111 7.28 7.77 -0.42
CA VAL A 111 6.18 8.73 -0.22
C VAL A 111 6.56 10.08 -0.84
N GLU A 112 5.71 10.59 -1.74
CA GLU A 112 5.91 11.89 -2.38
C GLU A 112 6.02 13.04 -1.35
N GLN A 113 5.19 12.97 -0.31
CA GLN A 113 5.07 13.98 0.74
C GLN A 113 5.76 13.57 2.05
N ARG A 114 7.00 13.05 1.98
CA ARG A 114 7.76 12.53 3.14
C ARG A 114 7.79 13.49 4.34
N LYS A 115 7.96 14.79 4.11
CA LYS A 115 7.94 15.82 5.18
C LYS A 115 6.59 15.91 5.88
N ARG A 116 5.48 15.81 5.13
CA ARG A 116 4.13 15.83 5.69
C ARG A 116 3.85 14.55 6.46
N LEU A 117 4.28 13.41 5.95
CA LEU A 117 4.19 12.13 6.68
C LEU A 117 4.96 12.18 8.00
N ALA A 118 6.22 12.65 8.01
CA ALA A 118 6.99 12.79 9.23
C ALA A 118 6.32 13.72 10.24
N LYS A 119 5.74 14.83 9.77
CA LYS A 119 4.96 15.76 10.60
C LYS A 119 3.71 15.09 11.18
N TRP A 120 2.99 14.31 10.38
CA TRP A 120 1.85 13.50 10.83
C TRP A 120 2.25 12.54 11.95
N MET A 121 3.34 11.77 11.75
CA MET A 121 3.84 10.84 12.77
C MET A 121 4.20 11.56 14.08
N ASN A 122 4.84 12.74 14.00
CA ASN A 122 5.14 13.54 15.19
C ASN A 122 3.87 13.98 15.93
N TYR A 123 2.84 14.46 15.21
CA TYR A 123 1.58 14.82 15.86
C TYR A 123 0.88 13.63 16.50
N GLN A 124 0.96 12.45 15.87
CA GLN A 124 0.41 11.23 16.43
C GLN A 124 1.12 10.83 17.74
N ARG A 125 2.45 10.95 17.80
CA ARG A 125 3.24 10.73 19.02
C ARG A 125 2.85 11.70 20.14
N ASP A 126 2.72 12.99 19.80
CA ASP A 126 2.30 14.02 20.74
C ASP A 126 0.89 13.76 21.28
N ASP A 127 -0.02 13.30 20.43
CA ASP A 127 -1.37 12.91 20.80
C ASP A 127 -1.36 11.72 21.74
N HIS A 128 -0.59 10.68 21.41
CA HIS A 128 -0.43 9.50 22.25
C HIS A 128 0.15 9.86 23.63
N ALA A 129 1.15 10.72 23.69
CA ALA A 129 1.73 11.22 24.95
C ALA A 129 0.72 11.99 25.81
N LYS A 130 -0.28 12.62 25.18
CA LYS A 130 -1.37 13.34 25.86
C LYS A 130 -2.62 12.49 26.08
N ALA A 131 -2.54 11.17 25.87
CA ALA A 131 -3.67 10.24 25.91
C ALA A 131 -4.85 10.65 24.99
N ARG A 132 -4.57 11.41 23.93
CA ARG A 132 -5.50 11.76 22.87
C ARG A 132 -5.32 10.77 21.73
N LYS A 133 -6.41 10.28 21.16
CA LYS A 133 -6.36 9.39 20.00
C LYS A 133 -7.14 9.99 18.84
N GLY A 134 -6.45 10.29 17.75
CA GLY A 134 -7.08 10.61 16.47
C GLY A 134 -7.78 9.39 15.88
N ARG A 135 -8.70 9.63 14.96
CA ARG A 135 -9.41 8.59 14.20
C ARG A 135 -8.45 7.72 13.41
N TYR A 136 -7.46 8.34 12.77
CA TYR A 136 -6.46 7.66 11.98
C TYR A 136 -5.19 7.54 12.80
N PHE A 137 -4.76 6.31 13.03
CA PHE A 137 -3.51 6.00 13.71
C PHE A 137 -2.72 5.08 12.81
N LEU A 138 -1.54 5.52 12.35
CA LEU A 138 -0.64 4.71 11.54
C LEU A 138 0.36 4.01 12.45
N ASP A 139 0.53 2.70 12.29
CA ASP A 139 1.52 1.95 13.04
C ASP A 139 2.93 2.44 12.69
N GLU A 140 3.67 2.89 13.72
CA GLU A 140 5.01 3.45 13.52
C GLU A 140 5.97 2.42 12.95
N ASP A 141 5.89 1.16 13.38
CA ASP A 141 6.81 0.12 12.92
C ASP A 141 6.60 -0.12 11.42
N VAL A 142 5.34 -0.16 10.97
CA VAL A 142 5.00 -0.29 9.55
C VAL A 142 5.48 0.92 8.75
N VAL A 143 5.23 2.14 9.22
CA VAL A 143 5.65 3.35 8.48
C VAL A 143 7.17 3.49 8.46
N ASN A 144 7.85 3.11 9.55
CA ASN A 144 9.30 3.14 9.66
C ASN A 144 9.98 2.13 8.72
N THR A 145 9.30 1.05 8.31
CA THR A 145 9.83 0.17 7.24
C THR A 145 10.17 0.94 5.95
N LEU A 146 9.38 1.97 5.65
CA LEU A 146 9.61 2.86 4.51
C LEU A 146 10.53 4.04 4.86
N LEU A 147 10.38 4.64 6.06
CA LEU A 147 11.16 5.82 6.44
C LEU A 147 12.62 5.53 6.77
N ASP A 148 12.88 4.39 7.40
CA ASP A 148 14.22 3.99 7.82
C ASP A 148 14.89 3.05 6.82
N ASP A 149 14.22 2.74 5.71
CA ASP A 149 14.74 1.89 4.63
C ASP A 149 15.15 0.49 5.17
N THR A 150 14.51 0.06 6.26
CA THR A 150 14.89 -1.12 7.06
C THR A 150 14.49 -2.43 6.39
N LEU A 151 13.52 -2.38 5.47
CA LEU A 151 13.09 -3.51 4.64
C LEU A 151 13.49 -3.31 3.17
N ARG A 152 14.75 -2.92 2.91
CA ARG A 152 15.37 -3.07 1.59
C ARG A 152 15.40 -4.55 1.21
N LEU A 153 14.30 -5.04 0.65
CA LEU A 153 14.31 -6.26 -0.15
C LEU A 153 15.02 -5.89 -1.45
N ASP A 154 16.30 -6.21 -1.51
CA ASP A 154 17.08 -6.13 -2.72
C ASP A 154 16.45 -7.09 -3.73
N ARG A 155 15.64 -6.54 -4.63
CA ARG A 155 14.86 -7.29 -5.62
C ARG A 155 15.77 -8.20 -6.46
N SER A 156 17.03 -7.82 -6.63
CA SER A 156 18.06 -8.61 -7.30
C SER A 156 18.49 -9.86 -6.52
N GLN A 157 18.43 -9.82 -5.18
CA GLN A 157 18.73 -10.97 -4.32
C GLN A 157 17.55 -11.94 -4.21
N GLU A 158 16.30 -11.45 -4.24
CA GLU A 158 15.13 -12.33 -4.19
C GLU A 158 14.84 -13.02 -5.54
N THR A 159 14.96 -12.33 -6.68
CA THR A 159 14.81 -13.01 -7.99
C THR A 159 15.95 -13.98 -8.26
N ALA A 160 17.17 -13.72 -7.76
CA ALA A 160 18.28 -14.67 -7.87
C ALA A 160 18.02 -16.02 -7.14
N VAL A 161 17.14 -16.05 -6.14
CA VAL A 161 16.75 -17.30 -5.45
C VAL A 161 15.75 -18.12 -6.26
N TYR A 162 14.96 -17.48 -7.14
CA TYR A 162 13.96 -18.15 -7.99
C TYR A 162 14.42 -18.38 -9.43
N ASP A 163 15.36 -17.58 -9.95
CA ASP A 163 15.86 -17.66 -11.33
C ASP A 163 17.21 -18.41 -11.46
N ALA A 164 17.56 -19.28 -10.51
CA ALA A 164 18.63 -20.24 -10.76
C ALA A 164 18.18 -21.11 -11.97
N PRO A 165 18.93 -21.14 -13.09
CA PRO A 165 18.47 -21.82 -14.30
C PRO A 165 18.33 -23.31 -14.00
N SER A 166 17.09 -23.77 -13.83
CA SER A 166 16.77 -25.18 -13.70
C SER A 166 17.07 -25.83 -15.04
N SER A 167 18.17 -26.58 -15.09
CA SER A 167 18.50 -27.43 -16.24
C SER A 167 17.32 -28.37 -16.53
N LEU A 168 16.99 -28.64 -17.79
CA LEU A 168 15.87 -29.52 -18.19
C LEU A 168 15.87 -30.91 -17.50
N LEU A 169 17.03 -31.36 -17.02
CA LEU A 169 17.18 -32.60 -16.24
C LEU A 169 16.63 -32.49 -14.80
N SER A 170 16.62 -31.30 -14.19
CA SER A 170 16.08 -31.09 -12.83
C SER A 170 14.55 -31.12 -12.81
N ASP A 171 13.89 -30.72 -13.90
CA ASP A 171 12.42 -30.73 -13.99
C ASP A 171 11.85 -32.14 -14.14
N LEU A 172 12.58 -33.04 -14.80
CA LEU A 172 12.21 -34.45 -14.96
C LEU A 172 12.31 -35.27 -13.65
N LEU A 173 13.14 -34.84 -12.69
CA LEU A 173 13.35 -35.52 -11.40
C LEU A 173 12.64 -34.83 -10.23
N SER A 174 12.03 -33.67 -10.46
CA SER A 174 11.30 -32.87 -9.47
C SER A 174 10.21 -33.62 -8.69
N PRO A 175 9.46 -34.61 -9.25
CA PRO A 175 8.41 -35.29 -8.49
C PRO A 175 8.95 -36.31 -7.47
N LEU A 176 10.21 -36.76 -7.62
CA LEU A 176 10.82 -37.76 -6.73
C LEU A 176 11.63 -37.14 -5.59
N ALA A 177 12.06 -35.89 -5.73
CA ALA A 177 12.76 -35.15 -4.67
C ALA A 177 11.81 -34.59 -3.58
N GLY A 178 10.51 -34.53 -3.85
CA GLY A 178 9.48 -33.97 -2.96
C GLY A 178 9.03 -34.84 -1.79
N LEU A 179 9.52 -36.09 -1.66
CA LEU A 179 9.13 -37.01 -0.58
C LEU A 179 10.23 -37.27 0.47
N GLY A 180 11.37 -36.60 0.37
CA GLY A 180 12.42 -36.63 1.40
C GLY A 180 12.37 -35.40 2.28
N VAL A 181 11.95 -35.55 3.54
CA VAL A 181 12.06 -34.49 4.56
C VAL A 181 13.48 -33.92 4.55
N SER A 182 13.60 -32.67 4.12
CA SER A 182 14.89 -32.01 3.96
C SER A 182 15.60 -31.93 5.31
N ARG A 183 16.77 -32.60 5.43
CA ARG A 183 17.62 -32.65 6.64
C ARG A 183 18.05 -31.27 7.16
N ARG A 184 17.79 -30.18 6.43
CA ARG A 184 18.05 -28.80 6.90
C ARG A 184 16.99 -28.27 7.89
N ILE A 185 15.76 -28.77 7.85
CA ILE A 185 14.70 -28.36 8.81
C ILE A 185 14.96 -28.95 10.21
N LEU A 186 15.72 -30.04 10.31
CA LEU A 186 16.11 -30.65 11.59
C LEU A 186 17.26 -29.89 12.30
N ARG A 187 17.93 -28.94 11.64
CA ARG A 187 19.06 -28.20 12.25
C ARG A 187 18.65 -27.01 13.12
N PHE A 188 17.40 -26.57 13.07
CA PHE A 188 16.88 -25.45 13.88
C PHE A 188 15.97 -25.88 15.05
N LYS A 189 15.85 -27.18 15.33
CA LYS A 189 15.02 -27.67 16.45
C LYS A 189 15.82 -28.16 17.67
N ASN A 190 17.15 -28.08 17.64
CA ASN A 190 18.00 -28.40 18.80
C ASN A 190 19.06 -27.32 19.01
N GLY A 191 18.64 -26.21 19.62
CA GLY A 191 19.49 -25.24 20.27
C GLY A 191 18.71 -24.69 21.46
N ARG A 192 19.06 -25.18 22.66
CA ARG A 192 18.65 -24.59 23.93
C ARG A 192 19.27 -23.21 24.10
#